data_AF-A0AAJ3ZJW2-F1
#
_entry.id   AF-A0AAJ3ZJW2-F1
#
_cell.length_a   1.000
_cell.length_b   1.000
_cell.length_c   1.000
_cell.angle_alpha   90.00
_cell.angle_beta   90.00
_cell.angle_gamma   90.00
#
_symmetry.space_group_name_H-M   'P 1'
#
loop_
_entity.id
_entity.type
_entity.pdbx_description
1 polymer ?
#
loop_
_entity_poly.entity_id
_entity_poly.type
_entity_poly.pdbx_seq_one_letter_code
_entity_poly.pdbx_strand_id
1 'polypeptide(L)' 'MNELDYPPQIQRMVYSTNWIERLNRDYKRVLKMRGAMPNVSSVIALMGSVALEKEYKTYKYPVSAFRDIEE' A
#
# COMPACT_ATOMS: atom_id res chain seq x y z
N MET A 1 -18.13 -2.64 -12.09
CA MET A 1 -17.36 -3.83 -11.68
C MET A 1 -17.72 -4.09 -10.24
N ASN A 2 -18.44 -5.18 -9.96
CA ASN A 2 -18.88 -5.49 -8.61
C ASN A 2 -17.82 -6.37 -7.93
N GLU A 3 -17.65 -6.21 -6.62
CA GLU A 3 -16.67 -6.96 -5.83
C GLU A 3 -16.94 -8.48 -5.86
N LEU A 4 -18.20 -8.87 -6.11
CA LEU A 4 -18.65 -10.25 -6.22
C LEU A 4 -18.17 -10.96 -7.49
N ASP A 5 -17.68 -10.21 -8.48
CA ASP A 5 -17.20 -10.76 -9.77
C ASP A 5 -15.82 -11.43 -9.63
N TYR A 6 -15.13 -11.25 -8.48
CA TYR A 6 -13.81 -11.82 -8.23
C TYR A 6 -13.86 -13.20 -7.56
N PRO A 7 -12.83 -14.06 -7.75
CA PRO A 7 -12.71 -15.30 -6.98
C PRO A 7 -12.69 -15.02 -5.46
N PRO A 8 -13.20 -15.94 -4.61
CA PRO A 8 -13.26 -15.74 -3.16
C PRO A 8 -11.91 -15.39 -2.51
N GLN A 9 -10.82 -15.83 -3.12
CA GLN A 9 -9.45 -15.53 -2.68
C GLN A 9 -9.13 -14.04 -2.83
N ILE A 10 -9.57 -13.39 -3.91
CA ILE A 10 -9.37 -11.96 -4.19
C ILE A 10 -10.39 -11.10 -3.46
N GLN A 11 -11.63 -11.57 -3.32
CA GLN A 11 -12.64 -10.88 -2.53
C GLN A 11 -12.13 -10.59 -1.10
N ARG A 12 -11.51 -11.58 -0.43
CA ARG A 12 -10.92 -11.38 0.91
C ARG A 12 -9.89 -10.27 0.96
N MET A 13 -9.18 -10.03 -0.14
CA MET A 13 -8.16 -8.99 -0.25
C MET A 13 -8.76 -7.62 -0.52
N VAL A 14 -9.79 -7.57 -1.37
CA VAL A 14 -10.56 -6.36 -1.67
C VAL A 14 -11.30 -5.86 -0.42
N TYR A 15 -11.89 -6.77 0.35
CA TYR A 15 -12.60 -6.44 1.59
C TYR A 15 -11.69 -6.15 2.78
N SER A 16 -10.39 -6.46 2.70
CA SER A 16 -9.45 -6.16 3.79
C SER A 16 -8.84 -4.77 3.64
N THR A 17 -8.97 -3.94 4.68
CA THR A 17 -8.30 -2.63 4.75
C THR A 17 -6.87 -2.72 5.29
N ASN A 18 -6.40 -3.90 5.70
CA ASN A 18 -5.11 -4.05 6.40
C ASN A 18 -3.95 -3.46 5.59
N TRP A 19 -3.95 -3.63 4.28
CA TRP A 19 -2.85 -3.19 3.42
C TRP A 19 -2.77 -1.67 3.33
N ILE A 20 -3.90 -1.00 3.11
CA ILE A 20 -3.97 0.46 3.07
C ILE A 20 -3.73 1.06 4.46
N GLU A 21 -4.23 0.42 5.52
CA GLU A 21 -3.96 0.83 6.89
C GLU A 21 -2.47 0.70 7.25
N ARG A 22 -1.82 -0.39 6.82
CA ARG A 22 -0.39 -0.61 7.06
C ARG A 22 0.45 0.47 6.38
N LEU A 23 0.14 0.79 5.12
CA LEU A 23 0.81 1.87 4.40
C LEU A 23 0.57 3.23 5.07
N ASN A 24 -0.68 3.53 5.45
CA ASN A 24 -1.03 4.75 6.16
C ASN A 24 -0.32 4.87 7.52
N ARG A 25 -0.11 3.76 8.24
CA ARG A 25 0.68 3.77 9.48
C ARG A 25 2.14 4.16 9.23
N ASP A 26 2.74 3.66 8.16
CA ASP A 26 4.12 4.01 7.80
C ASP A 26 4.24 5.49 7.41
N TYR A 27 3.31 6.00 6.61
CA TYR A 27 3.23 7.42 6.31
C TYR A 27 3.08 8.30 7.55
N LYS A 28 2.15 7.95 8.46
CA LYS A 28 1.96 8.68 9.72
C LYS A 28 3.21 8.67 10.59
N ARG A 29 3.95 7.55 10.65
CA ARG A 29 5.23 7.47 11.40
C ARG A 29 6.25 8.46 10.87
N VAL A 30 6.41 8.49 9.55
CA VAL A 30 7.41 9.31 8.85
C VAL A 30 7.06 10.80 8.90
N LEU A 31 5.77 11.13 8.85
CA LEU A 31 5.28 12.50 9.06
C LEU A 31 5.42 12.94 10.52
N LYS A 32 5.11 12.08 11.50
CA LYS A 32 5.22 12.42 12.93
C LYS A 32 6.63 12.79 13.37
N MET A 33 7.64 12.18 12.75
CA MET A 33 9.05 12.50 13.02
C MET A 33 9.52 13.80 12.37
N ARG A 34 8.76 14.34 11.42
CA ARG A 34 9.06 15.63 10.79
C ARG A 34 8.20 16.70 11.43
N GLY A 35 8.77 17.89 11.59
CA GLY A 35 8.03 19.09 12.02
C GLY A 35 7.14 19.62 10.90
N ALA A 36 7.08 20.95 10.77
CA ALA A 36 6.37 21.56 9.64
C ALA A 36 7.08 21.21 8.31
N MET A 37 6.28 20.80 7.32
CA MET A 37 6.79 20.56 5.97
C MET A 37 6.85 21.89 5.20
N PRO A 38 7.89 22.12 4.38
CA PRO A 38 8.11 23.42 3.74
C PRO A 38 7.12 23.73 2.60
N ASN A 39 6.60 22.71 1.92
CA ASN A 39 5.55 22.84 0.89
C ASN A 39 4.92 21.46 0.58
N VAL A 40 3.84 21.47 -0.20
CA VAL A 40 3.09 20.26 -0.60
C VAL A 40 3.96 19.30 -1.43
N SER A 41 4.78 19.80 -2.34
CA SER A 41 5.65 18.96 -3.19
C SER A 41 6.65 18.15 -2.37
N SER A 42 7.20 18.71 -1.29
CA SER A 42 8.06 17.99 -0.35
C SER A 42 7.32 16.86 0.37
N VAL A 43 6.02 17.03 0.66
CA VAL A 43 5.19 15.95 1.23
C VAL A 43 5.00 14.83 0.21
N ILE A 44 4.66 15.16 -1.04
CA ILE A 44 4.48 14.16 -2.10
C ILE A 44 5.78 13.38 -2.34
N ALA A 45 6.91 14.08 -2.46
CA ALA A 45 8.22 13.45 -2.63
C ALA A 45 8.55 12.51 -1.46
N LEU A 46 8.26 12.93 -0.23
CA LEU A 46 8.48 12.11 0.95
C LEU A 46 7.60 10.85 0.94
N MET A 47 6.31 11.01 0.71
CA MET A 47 5.35 9.90 0.69
C MET A 47 5.70 8.93 -0.43
N GLY A 48 6.10 9.44 -1.60
CA GLY A 48 6.64 8.64 -2.70
C GLY A 48 7.88 7.85 -2.30
N SER A 49 8.84 8.46 -1.58
CA SER A 49 10.03 7.73 -1.11
C SER A 49 9.70 6.57 -0.17
N VAL A 50 8.70 6.74 0.71
CA VAL A 50 8.21 5.68 1.61
C VAL A 50 7.52 4.57 0.81
N ALA A 51 6.71 4.92 -0.19
CA ALA A 51 6.06 3.94 -1.06
C ALA A 51 7.10 3.09 -1.82
N LEU A 52 8.09 3.73 -2.43
CA LEU A 52 9.19 3.06 -3.13
C LEU A 52 9.95 2.12 -2.19
N GLU A 53 10.33 2.58 -0.99
CA GLU A 53 11.01 1.72 -0.02
C GLU A 53 10.19 0.46 0.31
N LYS A 54 8.87 0.60 0.46
CA LYS A 54 7.97 -0.52 0.75
C LYS A 54 7.88 -1.48 -0.41
N GLU A 55 7.82 -0.98 -1.63
CA GLU A 55 7.84 -1.79 -2.85
C GLU A 55 9.12 -2.63 -2.93
N TYR A 56 10.30 -1.99 -2.83
CA TYR A 56 11.59 -2.67 -2.96
C TYR A 56 11.90 -3.66 -1.82
N LYS A 57 11.46 -3.36 -0.58
CA LYS A 57 11.80 -4.18 0.59
C LYS A 57 10.69 -5.14 1.00
N THR A 58 9.48 -4.63 1.20
CA THR A 58 8.38 -5.38 1.85
C THR A 58 7.50 -6.10 0.83
N TYR A 59 7.19 -5.44 -0.29
CA TYR A 59 6.30 -5.95 -1.34
C TYR A 59 7.08 -6.44 -2.57
N LYS A 60 8.34 -6.84 -2.37
CA LYS A 60 9.25 -7.28 -3.45
C LYS A 60 8.70 -8.47 -4.25
N TYR A 61 7.86 -9.29 -3.63
CA TYR A 61 7.34 -10.52 -4.22
C TYR A 61 5.85 -10.39 -4.53
N PRO A 62 5.39 -11.05 -5.61
CA PRO A 62 3.98 -11.07 -5.94
C PRO A 62 3.19 -11.74 -4.83
N VAL A 63 1.96 -11.31 -4.72
CA VAL A 63 1.03 -11.80 -3.72
C VAL A 63 0.60 -13.21 -4.13
N SER A 64 0.82 -14.19 -3.25
CA SER A 64 0.54 -15.60 -3.52
C SER A 64 -0.92 -15.86 -3.92
N ALA A 65 -1.86 -15.13 -3.34
CA ALA A 65 -3.28 -15.24 -3.67
C ALA A 65 -3.63 -14.87 -5.12
N PHE A 66 -2.76 -14.12 -5.83
CA PHE A 66 -2.92 -13.81 -7.25
C PHE A 66 -2.10 -14.74 -8.16
N ARG A 67 -1.30 -15.66 -7.60
CA ARG A 67 -0.39 -16.50 -8.36
C ARG A 67 -1.12 -17.50 -9.26
N ASP A 68 -2.23 -18.03 -8.76
CA ASP A 68 -2.99 -19.10 -9.41
C ASP A 68 -4.23 -18.57 -10.14
N ILE A 69 -4.27 -17.25 -10.42
CA ILE A 69 -5.38 -16.58 -11.12
C ILE A 69 -5.10 -16.47 -12.63
N GLU A 70 -4.02 -17.09 -13.11
CA GLU A 70 -3.84 -17.34 -14.54
C GLU A 70 -4.64 -18.58 -14.97
N GLU A 71 -5.86 -18.34 -15.47
CA GLU A 71 -6.46 -18.97 -16.68
C GLU A 71 -7.52 -18.04 -17.28
#